data_AF-A0A1I0Q111-F1
#
_entry.id   AF-A0A1I0Q111-F1
#
_cell.length_a   1.000
_cell.length_b   1.000
_cell.length_c   1.000
_cell.angle_alpha   90.00
_cell.angle_beta   90.00
_cell.angle_gamma   90.00
#
_symmetry.space_group_name_H-M   'P 1'
#
loop_
_entity.id
_entity.type
_entity.pdbx_description
1 polymer ?
#
loop_
_entity_poly.entity_id
_entity_poly.type
_entity_poly.pdbx_seq_one_letter_code
_entity_poly.pdbx_strand_id
1 'polypeptide(L)'
;MTASNQTVVNGGSEPDYSNVEIPAKPPEEFTYQERRADLLSQIEDLGHPKLLNQSEQAERFGVSQTQIHKDLDRIAESSREHVADRDRRALTVESVVNRAVIGLLREEKYRKAARTVMEFDEWCQEFQELEELAARISALEEAQGGGR
;
A
#
# COMPACT_ATOMS: atom_id res chain seq x y z
N MET A 1 -30.67 -17.93 14.32
CA MET A 1 -29.47 -18.59 13.78
C MET A 1 -29.42 -18.26 12.30
N THR A 2 -28.67 -17.22 11.94
CA THR A 2 -28.50 -16.78 10.56
C THR A 2 -27.02 -16.93 10.24
N ALA A 3 -26.71 -17.92 9.41
CA ALA A 3 -25.41 -18.10 8.82
C ALA A 3 -25.20 -16.98 7.80
N SER A 4 -24.27 -16.07 8.08
CA SER A 4 -23.84 -15.06 7.12
C SER A 4 -22.77 -15.67 6.20
N ASN A 5 -23.10 -15.69 4.91
CA ASN A 5 -22.34 -16.27 3.82
C ASN A 5 -20.93 -15.70 3.72
N GLN A 6 -19.94 -16.59 3.73
CA GLN A 6 -18.62 -16.36 3.14
C GLN A 6 -18.79 -16.13 1.64
N THR A 7 -18.43 -14.93 1.17
CA THR A 7 -18.19 -14.71 -0.26
C THR A 7 -16.68 -14.84 -0.48
N VAL A 8 -16.28 -16.00 -0.97
CA VAL A 8 -14.93 -16.24 -1.48
C VAL A 8 -14.94 -15.85 -2.95
N VAL A 9 -14.45 -14.65 -3.27
CA VAL A 9 -14.11 -14.28 -4.66
C VAL A 9 -12.64 -14.62 -4.88
N ASN A 10 -12.42 -15.60 -5.75
CA ASN A 10 -11.10 -16.10 -6.14
C ASN A 10 -10.79 -15.55 -7.54
N GLY A 11 -10.06 -14.44 -7.56
CA GLY A 11 -9.40 -13.80 -8.70
C GLY A 11 -8.33 -12.92 -8.06
N GLY A 12 -7.06 -13.04 -8.48
CA GLY A 12 -5.88 -12.54 -7.75
C GLY A 12 -5.81 -11.02 -7.60
N SER A 13 -6.71 -10.45 -6.80
CA SER A 13 -6.66 -9.11 -6.24
C SER A 13 -6.01 -9.23 -4.88
N GLU A 14 -4.88 -8.57 -4.71
CA GLU A 14 -4.23 -8.47 -3.41
C GLU A 14 -5.20 -7.81 -2.41
N PRO A 15 -5.17 -8.20 -1.12
CA PRO A 15 -6.13 -7.67 -0.17
C PRO A 15 -5.97 -6.15 0.01
N ASP A 16 -7.04 -5.40 -0.19
CA ASP A 16 -7.08 -3.97 0.08
C ASP A 16 -7.32 -3.73 1.59
N TYR A 17 -6.24 -3.39 2.30
CA TYR A 17 -6.29 -3.14 3.74
C TYR A 17 -6.86 -1.76 4.11
N SER A 18 -7.01 -0.84 3.16
CA SER A 18 -7.60 0.50 3.43
C SER A 18 -9.10 0.42 3.72
N ASN A 19 -9.76 -0.63 3.22
CA ASN A 19 -11.19 -0.89 3.40
C ASN A 19 -11.51 -1.83 4.58
N VAL A 20 -10.50 -2.27 5.33
CA VAL A 20 -10.70 -3.14 6.50
C VAL A 20 -10.95 -2.29 7.74
N GLU A 21 -12.11 -2.47 8.38
CA GLU A 21 -12.46 -1.76 9.61
C GLU A 21 -11.55 -2.19 10.78
N ILE A 22 -10.97 -1.21 11.48
CA ILE A 22 -10.14 -1.45 12.66
C ILE A 22 -11.05 -1.68 13.88
N PRO A 23 -11.05 -2.88 14.48
CA PRO A 23 -11.97 -3.22 15.56
C PRO A 23 -11.54 -2.59 16.89
N ALA A 24 -12.50 -2.34 17.78
CA ALA A 24 -12.25 -1.82 19.13
C ALA A 24 -11.77 -2.89 20.15
N LYS A 25 -11.48 -4.12 19.69
CA LYS A 25 -10.99 -5.22 20.53
C LYS A 25 -9.50 -5.01 20.89
N PRO A 26 -8.93 -5.76 21.85
CA PRO A 26 -7.51 -5.68 22.15
C PRO A 26 -6.65 -5.97 20.91
N PRO A 27 -5.58 -5.19 20.63
CA PRO A 27 -4.71 -5.39 19.48
C PRO A 27 -4.08 -6.79 19.39
N GLU A 28 -3.84 -7.45 20.52
CA GLU A 28 -3.33 -8.83 20.60
C GLU A 28 -4.29 -9.86 19.98
N GLU A 29 -5.59 -9.54 19.92
CA GLU A 29 -6.63 -10.39 19.32
C GLU A 29 -6.88 -10.07 17.84
N PHE A 30 -6.06 -9.19 17.25
CA PHE A 30 -6.19 -8.83 15.84
C PHE A 30 -5.80 -9.99 14.95
N THR A 31 -6.66 -10.28 13.98
CA THR A 31 -6.31 -11.08 12.82
C THR A 31 -5.21 -10.37 12.02
N TYR A 32 -4.55 -11.10 11.12
CA TYR A 32 -3.52 -10.50 10.27
C TYR A 32 -4.07 -9.39 9.36
N GLN A 33 -5.35 -9.44 8.96
CA GLN A 33 -5.99 -8.42 8.13
C GLN A 33 -6.20 -7.14 8.92
N GLU A 34 -6.79 -7.24 10.11
CA GLU A 34 -7.03 -6.10 11.01
C GLU A 34 -5.71 -5.45 11.45
N ARG A 35 -4.68 -6.25 11.73
CA ARG A 35 -3.35 -5.74 12.08
C ARG A 35 -2.70 -4.97 10.92
N ARG A 36 -2.81 -5.48 9.69
CA ARG A 36 -2.25 -4.78 8.51
C ARG A 36 -3.01 -3.49 8.21
N ALA A 37 -4.32 -3.48 8.41
CA ALA A 37 -5.14 -2.27 8.30
C ALA A 37 -4.74 -1.20 9.32
N ASP A 38 -4.57 -1.58 10.60
CA ASP A 38 -4.11 -0.65 11.64
C ASP A 38 -2.67 -0.14 11.40
N LEU A 39 -1.77 -1.02 10.93
CA LEU A 39 -0.42 -0.63 10.53
C LEU A 39 -0.43 0.36 9.36
N LEU A 40 -1.26 0.12 8.34
CA LEU A 40 -1.41 1.01 7.19
C LEU A 40 -1.93 2.39 7.63
N SER A 41 -2.99 2.42 8.45
CA SER A 41 -3.52 3.68 8.98
C SER A 41 -2.48 4.49 9.75
N GLN A 42 -1.67 3.85 10.59
CA GLN A 42 -0.56 4.53 11.29
C GLN A 42 0.50 5.07 10.32
N ILE A 43 0.81 4.33 9.26
CA ILE A 43 1.78 4.74 8.24
C ILE A 43 1.29 5.99 7.50
N GLU A 44 0.00 6.05 7.17
CA GLU A 44 -0.63 7.22 6.53
C GLU A 44 -0.58 8.44 7.45
N ASP A 45 -0.85 8.26 8.74
CA ASP A 45 -0.79 9.34 9.74
C ASP A 45 0.63 9.87 9.95
N LEU A 46 1.62 8.98 9.96
CA LEU A 46 3.04 9.32 10.09
C LEU A 46 3.64 9.84 8.78
N GLY A 47 3.07 9.44 7.65
CA GLY A 47 3.53 9.75 6.30
C GLY A 47 4.76 8.97 5.84
N HIS A 48 5.33 8.04 6.63
CA HIS A 48 6.43 7.19 6.16
C HIS A 48 6.55 5.91 7.00
N PRO A 49 6.64 4.71 6.38
CA PRO A 49 6.81 3.43 7.09
C PRO A 49 8.01 3.33 8.06
N LYS A 50 9.08 4.11 7.84
CA LYS A 50 10.29 4.08 8.70
C LYS A 50 10.09 4.78 10.03
N LEU A 51 9.07 5.63 10.15
CA LEU A 51 8.73 6.29 11.40
C LEU A 51 7.97 5.36 12.35
N LEU A 52 7.50 4.21 11.84
CA LEU A 52 6.84 3.20 12.64
C LEU A 52 7.85 2.37 13.41
N ASN A 53 7.73 2.35 14.74
CA ASN A 53 8.57 1.54 15.60
C ASN A 53 8.12 0.07 15.60
N GLN A 54 8.77 -0.78 14.79
CA GLN A 54 8.37 -2.18 14.62
C GLN A 54 8.44 -3.01 15.91
N SER A 55 9.35 -2.67 16.83
CA SER A 55 9.47 -3.38 18.11
C SER A 55 8.27 -3.08 19.01
N GLU A 56 7.86 -1.81 19.08
CA GLU A 56 6.67 -1.39 19.82
C GLU A 56 5.38 -1.98 19.22
N GLN A 57 5.27 -2.02 17.89
CA GLN A 57 4.14 -2.68 17.23
C GLN A 57 4.11 -4.19 17.49
N ALA A 58 5.28 -4.83 17.51
CA ALA A 58 5.38 -6.26 17.83
C ALA A 58 4.85 -6.55 19.23
N GLU A 59 5.25 -5.74 20.22
CA GLU A 59 4.72 -5.80 21.59
C GLU A 59 3.21 -5.53 21.63
N ARG A 60 2.74 -4.45 20.99
CA ARG A 60 1.31 -4.07 20.95
C ARG A 60 0.42 -5.19 20.41
N PHE A 61 0.85 -5.86 19.35
CA PHE A 61 0.05 -6.91 18.70
C PHE A 61 0.35 -8.33 19.23
N GLY A 62 1.26 -8.49 20.20
CA GLY A 62 1.65 -9.80 20.71
C GLY A 62 2.31 -10.71 19.66
N VAL A 63 3.01 -10.13 18.67
CA VAL A 63 3.68 -10.87 17.58
C VAL A 63 5.18 -10.60 17.56
N SER A 64 5.93 -11.32 16.72
CA SER A 64 7.36 -11.05 16.53
C SER A 64 7.60 -9.81 15.66
N GLN A 65 8.73 -9.12 15.86
CA GLN A 65 9.17 -8.03 14.97
C GLN A 65 9.28 -8.50 13.51
N THR A 66 9.74 -9.74 13.28
CA THR A 66 9.78 -10.36 11.95
C THR A 66 8.39 -10.47 11.31
N GLN A 67 7.35 -10.72 12.10
CA GLN A 67 5.97 -10.73 11.61
C GLN A 67 5.54 -9.32 11.17
N ILE A 68 5.87 -8.29 11.95
CA ILE A 68 5.62 -6.89 11.57
C ILE A 68 6.33 -6.55 10.26
N HIS A 69 7.60 -6.94 10.11
CA HIS A 69 8.34 -6.74 8.86
C HIS A 69 7.62 -7.35 7.65
N LYS A 70 7.17 -8.60 7.77
CA LYS A 70 6.41 -9.29 6.72
C LYS A 70 5.07 -8.63 6.45
N ASP A 71 4.40 -8.12 7.49
CA ASP A 71 3.14 -7.41 7.31
C ASP A 71 3.35 -6.09 6.56
N LEU A 72 4.43 -5.36 6.84
CA LEU A 72 4.82 -4.18 6.05
C LEU A 72 5.13 -4.52 4.59
N ASP A 73 5.76 -5.66 4.32
CA ASP A 73 5.98 -6.11 2.93
C ASP A 73 4.65 -6.40 2.23
N ARG A 74 3.70 -7.04 2.92
CA ARG A 74 2.38 -7.34 2.35
C ARG A 74 1.52 -6.11 2.13
N ILE A 75 1.62 -5.11 2.99
CA ILE A 75 0.97 -3.81 2.80
C ILE A 75 1.56 -3.11 1.57
N ALA A 76 2.90 -3.10 1.48
CA ALA A 76 3.59 -2.46 0.37
C ALA A 76 3.30 -3.13 -0.98
N GLU A 77 3.14 -4.46 -0.99
CA GLU A 77 2.69 -5.24 -2.14
C GLU A 77 1.25 -4.83 -2.53
N SER A 78 0.30 -4.79 -1.59
CA SER A 78 -1.09 -4.38 -1.91
C SER A 78 -1.24 -2.95 -2.45
N SER A 79 -0.28 -2.05 -2.17
CA SER A 79 -0.28 -0.69 -2.73
C SER A 79 0.16 -0.63 -4.21
N ARG A 80 0.58 -1.75 -4.82
CA ARG A 80 1.05 -1.81 -6.22
C ARG A 80 0.01 -1.38 -7.25
N GLU A 81 -1.29 -1.45 -6.95
CA GLU A 81 -2.35 -1.13 -7.92
C GLU A 81 -2.24 0.29 -8.50
N HIS A 82 -1.49 1.19 -7.85
CA HIS A 82 -1.28 2.57 -8.32
C HIS A 82 0.16 2.96 -8.65
N VAL A 83 1.19 2.16 -8.30
CA VAL A 83 2.60 2.55 -8.48
C VAL A 83 3.47 1.36 -8.86
N ALA A 84 3.95 1.37 -10.11
CA ALA A 84 4.90 0.44 -10.71
C ALA A 84 6.16 0.16 -9.85
N ASP A 85 6.69 -1.06 -10.03
CA ASP A 85 7.59 -1.82 -9.15
C ASP A 85 8.64 -1.06 -8.31
N ARG A 86 8.39 -1.06 -6.98
CA ARG A 86 9.31 -1.11 -5.81
C ARG A 86 8.42 -0.93 -4.58
N ASP A 87 7.75 -1.99 -4.12
CA ASP A 87 6.69 -2.01 -3.09
C ASP A 87 6.87 -0.98 -1.97
N ARG A 88 8.01 -1.05 -1.27
CA ARG A 88 8.26 -0.17 -0.13
C ARG A 88 8.49 1.28 -0.53
N ARG A 89 9.03 1.53 -1.73
CA ARG A 89 9.21 2.88 -2.27
C ARG A 89 7.86 3.48 -2.66
N ALA A 90 7.02 2.73 -3.36
CA ALA A 90 5.65 3.13 -3.69
C ALA A 90 4.87 3.54 -2.43
N LEU A 91 4.78 2.63 -1.46
CA LEU A 91 4.14 2.89 -0.17
C LEU A 91 4.73 4.14 0.52
N THR A 92 6.05 4.31 0.48
CA THR A 92 6.71 5.48 1.08
C THR A 92 6.30 6.78 0.39
N VAL A 93 6.36 6.83 -0.95
CA VAL A 93 6.04 8.05 -1.71
C VAL A 93 4.57 8.40 -1.50
N GLU A 94 3.66 7.43 -1.64
CA GLU A 94 2.24 7.60 -1.43
C GLU A 94 1.92 8.12 -0.01
N SER A 95 2.49 7.50 1.03
CA SER A 95 2.29 7.93 2.42
C SER A 95 2.75 9.37 2.64
N VAL A 96 3.90 9.76 2.08
CA VAL A 96 4.43 11.13 2.21
C VAL A 96 3.51 12.13 1.51
N VAL A 97 3.07 11.81 0.28
CA VAL A 97 2.18 12.66 -0.51
C VAL A 97 0.84 12.84 0.23
N ASN A 98 0.21 11.76 0.66
CA ASN A 98 -1.04 11.81 1.40
C ASN A 98 -0.91 12.66 2.67
N ARG A 99 0.16 12.47 3.44
CA ARG A 99 0.39 13.24 4.66
C ARG A 99 0.62 14.73 4.37
N ALA A 100 1.33 15.05 3.29
CA ALA A 100 1.55 16.42 2.83
C ALA A 100 0.25 17.08 2.37
N VAL A 101 -0.58 16.38 1.59
CA VAL A 101 -1.90 16.84 1.15
C VAL A 101 -2.79 17.14 2.36
N ILE A 102 -2.88 16.23 3.33
CA ILE A 102 -3.63 16.45 4.59
C ILE A 102 -3.12 17.71 5.32
N GLY A 103 -1.80 17.88 5.42
CA GLY A 103 -1.21 19.08 6.01
C GLY A 103 -1.61 20.37 5.28
N LEU A 104 -1.53 20.36 3.94
CA LEU A 104 -1.92 21.50 3.10
C LEU A 104 -3.41 21.82 3.22
N LEU A 105 -4.27 20.81 3.32
CA LEU A 105 -5.71 21.00 3.51
C LEU A 105 -6.04 21.61 4.88
N ARG A 106 -5.37 21.16 5.95
CA ARG A 106 -5.50 21.73 7.30
C ARG A 106 -5.06 23.19 7.38
N GLU A 107 -4.08 23.58 6.58
CA GLU A 107 -3.59 24.96 6.47
C GLU A 107 -4.38 25.80 5.45
N GLU A 108 -5.51 25.29 4.92
CA GLU A 108 -6.35 25.93 3.89
C GLU A 108 -5.58 26.27 2.59
N LYS A 109 -4.44 25.61 2.34
CA LYS A 109 -3.61 25.77 1.15
C LYS A 109 -4.13 24.92 -0.02
N TYR A 110 -5.42 25.05 -0.34
CA TYR A 110 -6.13 24.18 -1.29
C TYR A 110 -5.49 24.07 -2.66
N ARG A 111 -5.01 25.19 -3.24
CA ARG A 111 -4.35 25.16 -4.56
C ARG A 111 -3.05 24.34 -4.54
N LYS A 112 -2.31 24.38 -3.44
CA LYS A 112 -1.10 23.58 -3.29
C LYS A 112 -1.45 22.11 -3.11
N ALA A 113 -2.47 21.79 -2.30
CA ALA A 113 -2.94 20.42 -2.13
C ALA A 113 -3.35 19.79 -3.47
N ALA A 114 -4.19 20.49 -4.25
CA ALA A 114 -4.61 20.04 -5.58
C ALA A 114 -3.41 19.84 -6.52
N ARG A 115 -2.46 20.76 -6.52
CA ARG A 115 -1.23 20.65 -7.32
C ARG A 115 -0.41 19.42 -6.93
N THR A 116 -0.21 19.18 -5.64
CA THR A 116 0.53 18.01 -5.14
C THR A 116 -0.12 16.69 -5.54
N VAL A 117 -1.46 16.62 -5.52
CA VAL A 117 -2.19 15.43 -6.02
C VAL A 117 -1.98 15.24 -7.52
N MET A 118 -2.10 16.30 -8.33
CA MET A 118 -1.89 16.21 -9.78
C MET A 118 -0.45 15.79 -10.14
N GLU A 119 0.56 16.37 -9.47
CA GLU A 119 1.96 15.99 -9.69
C GLU A 119 2.24 14.52 -9.32
N PHE A 120 1.54 14.00 -8.31
CA PHE A 120 1.63 12.58 -7.93
C PHE A 120 0.92 11.67 -8.95
N ASP A 121 -0.28 12.04 -9.41
CA ASP A 121 -1.02 11.31 -10.44
C ASP A 121 -0.24 11.23 -11.77
N GLU A 122 0.34 12.36 -12.22
CA GLU A 122 1.21 12.40 -13.39
C GLU A 122 2.41 11.45 -13.23
N TRP A 123 3.06 11.48 -12.06
CA TRP A 123 4.16 10.57 -11.74
C TRP A 123 3.73 9.09 -11.80
N CYS A 124 2.57 8.73 -11.26
CA CYS A 124 2.05 7.37 -11.34
C CYS A 124 1.80 6.93 -12.79
N GLN A 125 1.24 7.81 -13.63
CA GLN A 125 1.00 7.53 -15.04
C GLN A 125 2.30 7.30 -15.83
N GLU A 126 3.30 8.16 -15.65
CA GLU A 126 4.62 7.99 -16.30
C GLU A 126 5.23 6.61 -15.97
N PHE A 127 5.05 6.15 -14.74
CA PHE A 127 5.54 4.86 -14.28
C PHE A 127 4.79 3.68 -14.92
N GLN A 128 3.46 3.76 -15.05
CA GLN A 128 2.66 2.75 -15.75
C GLN A 128 3.05 2.64 -17.23
N GLU A 129 3.21 3.77 -17.92
CA GLU A 129 3.63 3.80 -19.33
C GLU A 129 4.99 3.13 -19.54
N LEU A 130 5.93 3.30 -18.61
CA LEU A 130 7.25 2.66 -18.66
C LEU A 130 7.17 1.14 -18.50
N GLU A 131 6.29 0.62 -17.63
CA GLU A 131 6.08 -0.82 -17.47
C GLU A 131 5.45 -1.43 -18.73
N GLU A 132 4.44 -0.78 -19.31
CA GLU A 132 3.83 -1.23 -20.57
C GLU A 132 4.86 -1.29 -21.70
N LEU A 133 5.73 -0.28 -21.78
CA LEU A 133 6.83 -0.26 -22.75
C LEU A 133 7.83 -1.39 -22.50
N ALA A 134 8.22 -1.64 -21.24
CA ALA A 134 9.13 -2.72 -20.88
C ALA A 134 8.55 -4.10 -21.25
N ALA A 135 7.28 -4.34 -20.91
CA ALA A 135 6.57 -5.57 -21.27
C ALA A 135 6.51 -5.77 -22.80
N ARG A 136 6.23 -4.69 -23.54
CA ARG A 136 6.22 -4.72 -25.01
C ARG A 136 7.59 -5.03 -25.60
N ILE A 137 8.67 -4.48 -25.04
CA ILE A 137 10.04 -4.79 -25.47
C ILE A 137 10.35 -6.26 -25.24
N SER A 138 10.07 -6.80 -24.04
CA SER A 138 10.30 -8.21 -23.73
C SER A 138 9.55 -9.15 -24.68
N ALA A 139 8.28 -8.85 -24.98
CA ALA A 139 7.50 -9.64 -25.92
C ALA A 139 8.09 -9.63 -27.35
N LEU A 140 8.66 -8.50 -27.78
CA LEU A 140 9.33 -8.39 -29.09
C LEU A 140 10.65 -9.16 -29.13
N GLU A 141 11.44 -9.11 -28.04
CA GLU A 141 12.69 -9.86 -27.92
C GLU A 141 12.46 -11.38 -27.95
N GLU A 142 11.43 -11.86 -27.25
CA GLU A 142 11.02 -13.26 -27.27
C GLU A 142 10.58 -13.72 -28.67
N ALA A 143 9.81 -12.89 -29.36
CA ALA A 143 9.35 -13.17 -30.73
C ALA A 143 10.51 -13.24 -31.74
N GLN A 144 11.59 -12.49 -31.53
CA GLN A 144 12.80 -12.55 -32.38
C GLN A 144 13.76 -13.68 -31.98
N GLY A 145 13.78 -14.08 -30.70
CA GLY A 145 14.65 -15.14 -30.18
C GLY A 145 14.19 -16.58 -30.48
N GLY A 146 12.90 -16.80 -30.75
CA GLY A 146 12.32 -18.12 -31.06
C GLY A 146 12.51 -18.63 -32.49
N GLY A 147 13.24 -17.90 -33.34
CA GLY A 147 13.48 -18.24 -34.75
C GLY A 147 14.89 -18.74 -35.05
N ARG A 148 15.35 -19.82 -34.39
CA ARG A 148 16.50 -20.62 -34.81
C ARG A 148 16.33 -22.10 -34.47
#